data_AF-A0A3S4C2P5-F1
#
_entry.id   AF-A0A3S4C2P5-F1
#
_cell.length_a   1.000
_cell.length_b   1.000
_cell.length_c   1.000
_cell.angle_alpha   90.00
_cell.angle_beta   90.00
_cell.angle_gamma   90.00
#
_symmetry.space_group_name_H-M   'P 1'
#
loop_
_entity.id
_entity.type
_entity.pdbx_description
1 polymer ?
#
loop_
_entity_poly.entity_id
_entity_poly.type
_entity_poly.pdbx_seq_one_letter_code
_entity_poly.pdbx_strand_id
1 'polypeptide(L)' 'MAHGDVTSRDNRGQWENSVEGMPERSASYSSRDEAVEAGAALATELGSSHVVEEAEPSGVITDEQEDDDAR' A
#
# COMPACT_ATOMS: atom_id res chain seq x y z
N MET A 1 1.89 -6.05 -12.10
CA MET A 1 2.83 -4.99 -11.71
C MET A 1 3.57 -4.53 -12.95
N ALA A 2 3.51 -3.24 -13.23
CA ALA A 2 4.21 -2.50 -14.26
C ALA A 2 5.47 -1.84 -13.67
N HIS A 3 6.42 -1.50 -14.55
CA HIS A 3 7.64 -0.78 -14.14
C HIS A 3 7.27 0.56 -13.51
N GLY A 4 7.77 0.82 -12.30
CA GLY A 4 7.41 1.99 -11.50
C GLY A 4 6.28 1.77 -10.48
N ASP A 5 5.58 0.63 -10.52
CA ASP A 5 4.60 0.30 -9.46
C ASP A 5 5.31 0.18 -8.11
N VAL A 6 4.65 0.70 -7.07
CA VAL A 6 5.19 0.71 -5.71
C VAL A 6 4.41 -0.31 -4.88
N THR A 7 5.13 -1.20 -4.21
CA THR A 7 4.56 -2.21 -3.33
C THR A 7 5.04 -1.98 -1.90
N SER A 8 4.14 -1.61 -1.00
CA SER A 8 4.41 -1.56 0.44
C SER A 8 4.14 -2.93 1.04
N ARG A 9 5.15 -3.56 1.63
CA ARG A 9 5.00 -4.88 2.28
C ARG A 9 5.47 -4.86 3.73
N ASP A 10 4.79 -5.61 4.59
CA ASP A 10 5.33 -5.95 5.90
C ASP A 10 6.44 -7.01 5.77
N ASN A 11 7.55 -6.76 6.44
CA ASN A 11 8.65 -7.68 6.60
C ASN A 11 8.99 -7.82 8.08
N ARG A 12 8.20 -8.62 8.80
CA ARG A 12 8.42 -8.95 10.22
C ARG A 12 8.37 -7.71 11.13
N GLY A 13 7.42 -6.82 10.90
CA GLY A 13 7.26 -5.57 11.65
C GLY A 13 8.10 -4.41 11.13
N GLN A 14 8.87 -4.60 10.05
CA GLN A 14 9.49 -3.54 9.28
C GLN A 14 8.73 -3.38 7.97
N TRP A 15 8.25 -2.19 7.67
CA TRP A 15 7.62 -1.92 6.39
C TRP A 15 8.65 -1.56 5.33
N GLU A 16 8.45 -2.01 4.10
CA GLU A 16 9.32 -1.69 2.97
C GLU A 16 8.50 -1.34 1.74
N ASN A 17 8.82 -0.23 1.10
CA ASN A 17 8.34 0.11 -0.22
C ASN A 17 9.33 -0.43 -1.25
N SER A 18 8.89 -1.39 -2.04
CA SER A 18 9.63 -1.89 -3.19
C SER A 18 9.08 -1.28 -4.47
N VAL A 19 9.95 -0.78 -5.34
CA VAL A 19 9.54 -0.19 -6.64
C VAL A 19 9.94 -1.12 -7.77
N GLU A 20 8.98 -1.50 -8.59
CA GLU A 20 9.14 -2.46 -9.66
C GLU A 20 10.13 -1.95 -10.72
N GLY A 21 11.29 -2.62 -10.77
CA GLY A 21 12.41 -2.28 -11.66
C GLY A 21 13.21 -1.04 -11.25
N MET A 22 13.03 -0.52 -10.03
CA MET A 22 13.82 0.58 -9.45
C MET A 22 14.18 0.30 -7.98
N PRO A 23 15.03 -0.70 -7.70
CA PRO A 23 15.41 -1.03 -6.31
C PRO A 23 16.10 0.13 -5.58
N GLU A 24 16.73 1.05 -6.31
CA GLU A 24 17.33 2.29 -5.78
C GLU A 24 16.33 3.28 -5.17
N ARG A 25 15.04 3.17 -5.52
CA ARG A 25 13.94 3.95 -4.96
C ARG A 25 13.25 3.24 -3.80
N SER A 26 13.66 2.02 -3.48
CA SER A 26 13.06 1.25 -2.40
C SER A 26 13.51 1.79 -1.04
N ALA A 27 12.59 1.85 -0.08
CA ALA A 27 12.83 2.44 1.23
C ALA A 27 12.16 1.63 2.34
N SER A 28 12.83 1.56 3.50
CA SER A 28 12.33 0.87 4.69
C SER A 28 11.81 1.87 5.71
N TYR A 29 10.70 1.54 6.36
CA TYR A 29 9.95 2.39 7.27
C TYR A 29 9.55 1.63 8.53
N SER A 30 9.64 2.27 9.69
CA SER A 30 9.31 1.62 10.97
C SER A 30 7.82 1.40 11.19
N SER A 31 6.96 2.03 10.38
CA SER A 31 5.51 2.05 10.55
C SER A 31 4.79 1.85 9.23
N ARG A 32 3.60 1.24 9.31
CA ARG A 32 2.72 1.04 8.15
C ARG A 32 2.32 2.35 7.52
N ASP A 33 1.73 3.26 8.30
CA ASP A 33 1.21 4.53 7.80
C ASP A 33 2.30 5.32 7.07
N GLU A 34 3.51 5.37 7.63
CA GLU A 34 4.66 6.01 7.02
C GLU A 34 5.05 5.36 5.68
N ALA A 35 5.06 4.03 5.59
CA ALA A 35 5.32 3.32 4.35
C ALA A 35 4.23 3.54 3.31
N VAL A 36 2.96 3.52 3.73
CA VAL A 36 1.81 3.69 2.84
C VAL A 36 1.76 5.11 2.29
N GLU A 37 1.92 6.13 3.13
CA GLU A 37 1.95 7.54 2.71
C GLU A 37 3.13 7.80 1.75
N ALA A 38 4.33 7.35 2.10
CA ALA A 38 5.50 7.52 1.25
C ALA A 38 5.39 6.72 -0.06
N GLY A 39 4.78 5.54 -0.02
CA GLY A 39 4.57 4.68 -1.18
C GLY A 39 3.54 5.25 -2.15
N ALA A 40 2.44 5.79 -1.62
CA ALA A 40 1.39 6.45 -2.39
C ALA A 40 1.90 7.75 -3.04
N ALA A 41 2.70 8.55 -2.30
CA ALA A 41 3.36 9.73 -2.85
C ALA A 41 4.29 9.34 -4.01
N LEU A 42 5.14 8.33 -3.79
CA LEU A 42 6.10 7.86 -4.80
C LEU A 42 5.41 7.31 -6.06
N ALA A 43 4.34 6.53 -5.89
CA ALA A 43 3.56 6.03 -7.01
C ALA A 43 2.90 7.17 -7.79
N THR A 44 2.40 8.20 -7.10
CA THR A 44 1.85 9.41 -7.72
C THR A 44 2.91 10.17 -8.52
N GLU A 45 4.12 10.34 -7.96
CA GLU A 45 5.24 10.98 -8.66
C GLU A 45 5.67 10.20 -9.91
N LEU A 46 5.61 8.87 -9.86
CA LEU A 46 5.93 7.98 -10.98
C LEU A 46 4.76 7.79 -11.96
N GLY A 47 3.56 8.29 -11.65
CA GLY A 47 2.35 8.03 -12.42
C GLY A 47 1.97 6.54 -12.47
N SER A 48 2.33 5.80 -11.42
CA SER A 48 2.17 4.35 -11.29
C SER A 48 1.16 4.00 -10.20
N SER A 49 0.86 2.71 -10.02
CA SER A 49 -0.06 2.25 -8.97
C SER A 49 0.70 1.92 -7.69
N HIS A 50 0.05 2.20 -6.56
CA HIS A 50 0.52 1.78 -5.24
C HIS A 50 -0.30 0.58 -4.77
N VAL A 51 0.39 -0.48 -4.34
CA VAL A 51 -0.18 -1.70 -3.78
C VAL A 51 0.34 -1.88 -2.37
N VAL A 52 -0.54 -2.20 -1.44
CA VAL A 52 -0.17 -2.49 -0.05
C VAL A 52 -0.41 -3.99 0.19
N GLU A 53 0.68 -4.75 0.31
CA GLU A 53 0.66 -6.15 0.74
C GLU A 53 0.77 -6.20 2.27
N GLU A 54 -0.39 -6.17 2.91
CA GLU A 54 -0.48 -6.45 4.34
C GLU A 54 -0.30 -7.96 4.55
N ALA A 55 0.65 -8.37 5.39
CA ALA A 55 0.60 -9.72 5.95
C ALA A 55 -0.67 -9.80 6.82
N GLU A 56 -1.69 -10.56 6.38
CA GLU A 56 -3.00 -10.58 7.03
C GLU A 56 -2.87 -10.81 8.55
N PRO A 57 -3.61 -10.05 9.37
CA PRO A 57 -4.57 -10.67 10.24
C PRO A 57 -5.91 -10.45 9.55
N SER A 58 -6.54 -11.52 9.06
CA SER A 58 -7.90 -11.50 8.53
C SER A 58 -8.81 -10.65 9.43
N GLY A 59 -9.11 -9.44 8.98
CA GLY A 59 -9.77 -8.40 9.78
C GLY A 59 -10.74 -7.63 8.90
N VAL A 60 -11.76 -8.34 8.41
CA VAL A 60 -12.99 -7.73 7.90
C VAL A 60 -13.47 -6.70 8.92
N ILE A 61 -13.63 -5.44 8.50
CA ILE A 61 -14.87 -4.67 8.59
C ILE A 61 -14.81 -3.63 7.45
N THR A 62 -15.38 -3.96 6.29
CA THR A 62 -15.90 -2.93 5.40
C THR A 62 -17.32 -2.64 5.88
N ASP A 63 -17.57 -1.38 6.19
CA ASP A 63 -18.82 -0.75 6.58
C ASP A 63 -19.96 -1.18 5.65
N GLU A 64 -20.96 -1.90 6.17
CA GLU A 64 -22.21 -2.18 5.45
C GLU A 64 -23.00 -0.87 5.42
N GLN A 65 -22.80 -0.07 4.37
CA GLN A 65 -23.72 1.01 4.02
C GLN A 65 -25.00 0.35 3.48
N GLU A 66 -25.91 -0.02 4.38
CA GLU A 66 -27.33 -0.23 4.06
C GLU A 66 -27.95 1.12 3.69
N ASP A 67 -27.69 1.57 2.47
CA ASP A 67 -28.60 2.45 1.73
C ASP A 67 -29.49 1.54 0.87
N ASP A 68 -30.62 1.10 1.43
CA ASP A 68 -31.81 0.78 0.62
C ASP A 68 -33.01 1.55 1.17
N ASP A 69 -33.16 2.73 0.57
CA ASP A 69 -34.31 3.60 0.60
C ASP A 69 -35.58 2.85 0.11
N ALA A 70 -36.73 3.23 0.69
CA ALA A 70 -38.10 2.99 0.23
C ALA A 70 -38.80 1.65 0.54
N ARG A 71 -39.65 1.65 1.58
CA ARG A 71 -41.13 1.67 1.37
C ARG A 71 -41.97 2.10 2.57
#